data_AF-V4NM11-F1
#
_entry.id   AF-V4NM11-F1
#
_cell.length_a   1.000
_cell.length_b   1.000
_cell.length_c   1.000
_cell.angle_alpha   90.00
_cell.angle_beta   90.00
_cell.angle_gamma   90.00
#
_symmetry.space_group_name_H-M   'P 1'
#
loop_
_entity.id
_entity.type
_entity.pdbx_description
1 polymer ?
#
loop_
_entity_poly.entity_id
_entity_poly.type
_entity_poly.pdbx_seq_one_letter_code
_entity_poly.pdbx_strand_id
1 'polypeptide(L)'
;MIQRGNNKQAIFFCDADRKMSLADLRDGLARYGCALHAYVLMTNHVHLLLTPGQDDAVGQLMQSLGRRYVGYINRSYGRTGTLWEGRFKSTIVDAEDYVMACYHYIEANPVRAHMVAQATDYPWSSFGANGHGFANSLITPHQVYSELGATQDARQARYRALFDEGLAEEIITLLRDSAQRGWVAGSDRFRRQIEAALGRRVERPVRGRPRKKQEEEVKVDHQARLL
;
A
#
# COMPACT_ATOMS: atom_id res chain seq x y z
N MET A 1 1.89 0.05 2.98
CA MET A 1 2.58 0.91 3.98
C MET A 1 3.23 2.09 3.28
N ILE A 2 3.19 3.28 3.89
CA ILE A 2 3.86 4.48 3.38
C ILE A 2 4.61 5.19 4.52
N GLN A 3 5.89 5.52 4.32
CA GLN A 3 6.65 6.38 5.22
C GLN A 3 7.24 7.55 4.44
N ARG A 4 7.00 8.79 4.89
CA ARG A 4 7.31 10.01 4.15
C ARG A 4 8.23 10.93 4.95
N GLY A 5 9.16 11.57 4.24
CA GLY A 5 10.04 12.60 4.79
C GLY A 5 9.27 13.81 5.30
N ASN A 6 9.79 14.40 6.37
CA ASN A 6 9.23 15.62 6.96
C ASN A 6 9.12 16.72 5.91
N ASN A 7 7.98 17.40 5.85
CA ASN A 7 7.67 18.42 4.84
C ASN A 7 7.92 17.95 3.39
N LYS A 8 7.70 16.65 3.09
CA LYS A 8 7.96 16.03 1.78
C LYS A 8 9.42 16.18 1.29
N GLN A 9 10.35 16.50 2.18
CA GLN A 9 11.77 16.64 1.86
C GLN A 9 12.40 15.28 1.54
N ALA A 10 13.54 15.33 0.84
CA ALA A 10 14.32 14.14 0.54
C ALA A 10 14.70 13.38 1.81
N ILE A 11 14.59 12.05 1.74
CA ILE A 11 15.02 11.10 2.77
C ILE A 11 16.22 10.27 2.30
N PHE A 12 16.40 10.13 0.98
CA PHE A 12 17.56 9.55 0.33
C PHE A 12 18.28 10.66 -0.44
N PHE A 13 19.54 10.89 -0.13
CA PHE A 13 20.38 11.91 -0.76
C PHE A 13 21.33 11.29 -1.78
N CYS A 14 21.63 10.00 -1.63
CA CYS A 14 22.41 9.23 -2.58
C CYS A 14 21.98 7.75 -2.62
N ASP A 15 22.57 6.99 -3.53
CA ASP A 15 22.28 5.55 -3.66
C ASP A 15 22.79 4.70 -2.50
N ALA A 16 23.83 5.16 -1.79
CA ALA A 16 24.31 4.48 -0.59
C ALA A 16 23.23 4.47 0.51
N ASP A 17 22.45 5.55 0.63
CA ASP A 17 21.34 5.63 1.59
C ASP A 17 20.26 4.60 1.30
N ARG A 18 19.91 4.42 0.01
CA ARG A 18 18.92 3.44 -0.42
C ARG A 18 19.40 2.02 -0.17
N LYS A 19 20.68 1.73 -0.48
CA LYS A 19 21.31 0.43 -0.18
C LYS A 19 21.29 0.13 1.31
N MET A 20 21.64 1.11 2.15
CA MET A 20 21.57 0.97 3.60
C MET A 20 20.14 0.68 4.07
N SER A 21 19.15 1.41 3.55
CA SER A 21 17.74 1.17 3.88
C SER A 21 17.25 -0.21 3.44
N LEU A 22 17.69 -0.73 2.28
CA LEU A 22 17.34 -2.09 1.84
C LEU A 22 18.00 -3.17 2.69
N ALA A 23 19.23 -2.93 3.17
CA ALA A 23 19.90 -3.82 4.12
C ALA A 23 19.15 -3.86 5.45
N ASP A 24 18.80 -2.70 6.01
CA ASP A 24 17.98 -2.63 7.23
C ASP A 24 16.60 -3.29 7.05
N LEU A 25 15.99 -3.12 5.86
CA LEU A 25 14.73 -3.79 5.52
C LEU A 25 14.89 -5.30 5.53
N ARG A 26 15.94 -5.86 4.91
CA ARG A 26 16.22 -7.30 4.94
C ARG A 26 16.28 -7.84 6.36
N ASP A 27 17.09 -7.20 7.19
CA ASP A 27 17.33 -7.63 8.57
C ASP A 27 16.03 -7.53 9.39
N GLY A 28 15.25 -6.47 9.15
CA GLY A 28 13.94 -6.28 9.74
C GLY A 28 12.93 -7.37 9.33
N LEU A 29 12.81 -7.67 8.03
CA LEU A 29 11.88 -8.68 7.52
C LEU A 29 12.15 -10.05 8.16
N ALA A 30 13.42 -10.44 8.22
CA ALA A 30 13.85 -11.69 8.86
C ALA A 30 13.57 -11.68 10.38
N ARG A 31 13.85 -10.57 11.06
CA ARG A 31 13.67 -10.46 12.51
C ARG A 31 12.20 -10.47 12.94
N TYR A 32 11.33 -9.80 12.20
CA TYR A 32 9.93 -9.61 12.60
C TYR A 32 8.96 -10.53 11.88
N GLY A 33 9.42 -11.34 10.91
CA GLY A 33 8.59 -12.29 10.18
C GLY A 33 7.57 -11.60 9.30
N CYS A 34 8.03 -10.78 8.36
CA CYS A 34 7.16 -10.14 7.35
C CYS A 34 7.59 -10.57 5.95
N ALA A 35 6.63 -10.94 5.11
CA ALA A 35 6.86 -11.18 3.68
C ALA A 35 6.72 -9.85 2.91
N LEU A 36 7.73 -9.47 2.14
CA LEU A 36 7.70 -8.29 1.28
C LEU A 36 7.36 -8.68 -0.15
N HIS A 37 6.30 -8.08 -0.69
CA HIS A 37 5.71 -8.43 -1.97
C HIS A 37 6.09 -7.43 -3.07
N ALA A 38 6.01 -6.14 -2.73
CA ALA A 38 6.40 -5.05 -3.59
C ALA A 38 6.93 -3.86 -2.77
N TYR A 39 7.86 -3.10 -3.34
CA TYR A 39 8.36 -1.85 -2.76
C TYR A 39 8.76 -0.82 -3.82
N VAL A 40 8.81 0.44 -3.40
CA VAL A 40 9.58 1.48 -4.08
C VAL A 40 10.20 2.44 -3.06
N LEU A 41 11.47 2.79 -3.25
CA LEU A 41 12.19 3.80 -2.48
C LEU A 41 12.30 5.10 -3.29
N MET A 42 11.28 5.95 -3.16
CA MET A 42 11.27 7.28 -3.78
C MET A 42 12.16 8.25 -3.01
N THR A 43 12.60 9.34 -3.64
CA THR A 43 13.50 10.33 -3.02
C THR A 43 13.02 10.85 -1.67
N ASN A 44 11.71 11.04 -1.48
CA ASN A 44 11.12 11.60 -0.25
C ASN A 44 10.16 10.66 0.49
N HIS A 45 9.97 9.42 0.04
CA HIS A 45 9.09 8.46 0.72
C HIS A 45 9.34 7.02 0.28
N VAL A 46 8.84 6.07 1.08
CA VAL A 46 8.91 4.63 0.82
C VAL A 46 7.49 4.08 0.78
N HIS A 47 7.21 3.20 -0.19
CA HIS A 47 6.01 2.34 -0.18
C HIS A 47 6.42 0.87 -0.04
N LEU A 48 5.72 0.13 0.81
CA LEU A 48 5.90 -1.32 0.99
C LEU A 48 4.54 -2.02 0.97
N LEU A 49 4.45 -3.15 0.27
CA LEU A 49 3.36 -4.11 0.35
C LEU A 49 3.87 -5.35 1.11
N LEU A 50 3.24 -5.63 2.25
CA LEU A 50 3.73 -6.61 3.22
C LEU A 50 2.59 -7.53 3.66
N THR A 51 2.90 -8.80 3.89
CA THR A 51 2.06 -9.71 4.68
C THR A 51 2.75 -9.97 6.02
N PRO A 52 2.12 -9.62 7.17
CA PRO A 52 2.65 -9.96 8.48
C PRO A 52 2.55 -11.47 8.73
N GLY A 53 3.58 -12.08 9.32
CA GLY A 53 3.53 -13.46 9.80
C GLY A 53 2.86 -13.60 11.17
N GLN A 54 2.71 -12.50 11.91
CA GLN A 54 2.11 -12.45 13.23
C GLN A 54 1.61 -11.03 13.54
N ASP A 55 0.78 -10.91 14.57
CA ASP A 55 0.27 -9.62 15.04
C ASP A 55 1.43 -8.65 15.37
N ASP A 56 1.20 -7.37 15.16
CA ASP A 56 2.15 -6.26 15.37
C ASP A 56 3.48 -6.29 14.56
N ALA A 57 3.78 -7.36 13.82
CA ALA A 57 5.04 -7.54 13.10
C ALA A 57 5.39 -6.35 12.20
N VAL A 58 4.41 -5.86 11.44
CA VAL A 58 4.59 -4.70 10.55
C VAL A 58 4.87 -3.42 11.35
N GLY A 59 4.21 -3.23 12.49
CA GLY A 59 4.44 -2.07 13.36
C GLY A 59 5.87 -2.06 13.92
N GLN A 60 6.32 -3.22 14.42
CA GLN A 60 7.67 -3.40 14.94
C GLN A 60 8.74 -3.22 13.86
N LEU A 61 8.52 -3.79 12.67
CA LEU A 61 9.36 -3.60 11.49
C LEU A 61 9.53 -2.11 11.19
N MET A 62 8.42 -1.40 10.97
CA MET A 62 8.48 0.02 10.60
C MET A 62 9.10 0.90 11.69
N GLN A 63 8.87 0.59 12.97
CA GLN A 63 9.51 1.31 14.08
C GLN A 63 11.02 1.12 14.06
N SER A 64 11.49 -0.11 13.86
CA SER A 64 12.91 -0.45 13.80
C SER A 64 13.60 0.25 12.62
N LEU A 65 13.01 0.16 11.42
CA LEU A 65 13.51 0.82 10.21
C LEU A 65 13.59 2.34 10.40
N GLY A 66 12.50 2.94 10.88
CA GLY A 66 12.42 4.38 11.10
C GLY A 66 13.49 4.88 12.07
N ARG A 67 13.75 4.15 13.17
CA ARG A 67 14.75 4.51 14.17
C ARG A 67 16.18 4.36 13.65
N ARG A 68 16.50 3.23 13.02
CA ARG A 68 17.85 2.95 12.52
C ARG A 68 18.25 3.93 11.43
N TYR A 69 17.35 4.16 10.48
CA TYR A 69 17.62 5.02 9.33
C TYR A 69 17.78 6.50 9.70
N VAL A 70 16.95 7.03 10.62
CA VAL A 70 17.14 8.40 11.14
C VAL A 70 18.49 8.54 11.81
N GLY A 71 18.89 7.57 12.63
CA GLY A 71 20.21 7.58 13.28
C GLY A 71 21.36 7.55 12.26
N TYR A 72 21.23 6.74 11.21
CA TYR A 72 22.20 6.70 10.10
C TYR A 72 22.31 8.07 9.42
N ILE A 73 21.20 8.65 8.95
CA ILE A 73 21.20 9.94 8.26
C ILE A 73 21.74 11.07 9.14
N ASN A 74 21.32 11.12 10.41
CA ASN A 74 21.80 12.15 11.33
C ASN A 74 23.32 12.10 11.53
N ARG A 75 23.90 10.90 11.64
CA ARG A 75 25.36 10.74 11.73
C ARG A 75 26.06 11.05 10.40
N SER A 76 25.58 10.49 9.30
CA SER A 76 26.22 10.61 7.97
C SER A 76 26.23 12.04 7.45
N TYR A 77 25.21 12.84 7.79
CA TYR A 77 25.03 14.19 7.26
C TYR A 77 25.16 15.29 8.32
N GLY A 78 25.61 14.96 9.55
CA GLY A 78 25.74 15.95 10.64
C GLY A 78 24.42 16.63 11.02
N ARG A 79 23.30 15.92 10.87
CA ARG A 79 21.94 16.44 11.14
C ARG A 79 21.47 16.06 12.52
N THR A 80 20.47 16.77 13.02
CA THR A 80 19.72 16.44 14.23
C THR A 80 18.21 16.47 13.95
N GLY A 81 17.42 15.95 14.88
CA GLY A 81 15.95 15.96 14.78
C GLY A 81 15.37 14.80 13.97
N THR A 82 14.11 14.97 13.56
CA THR A 82 13.32 13.96 12.85
C THR A 82 13.57 14.01 11.34
N LEU A 83 13.57 12.84 10.71
CA LEU A 83 13.57 12.72 9.24
C LEU A 83 12.15 12.57 8.68
N TRP A 84 11.25 11.96 9.46
CA TRP A 84 9.91 11.57 9.03
C TRP A 84 8.86 12.61 9.41
N GLU A 85 7.82 12.75 8.58
CA GLU A 85 6.66 13.64 8.82
C GLU A 85 5.81 13.19 10.02
N GLY A 86 5.96 11.93 10.44
CA GLY A 86 5.25 11.36 11.57
C GLY A 86 5.29 9.85 11.55
N ARG A 87 4.23 9.22 12.08
CA ARG A 87 4.03 7.78 11.97
C ARG A 87 3.83 7.38 10.51
N PHE A 88 4.23 6.15 10.18
CA PHE A 88 3.90 5.56 8.90
C PHE A 88 2.38 5.48 8.72
N LYS A 89 1.94 5.42 7.47
CA LYS A 89 0.55 5.14 7.10
C LYS A 89 0.42 3.69 6.66
N SER A 90 -0.68 3.05 7.05
CA SER A 90 -0.99 1.66 6.73
C SER A 90 -2.42 1.53 6.24
N THR A 91 -2.64 0.63 5.30
CA THR A 91 -3.93 0.28 4.72
C THR A 91 -3.95 -1.22 4.52
N ILE A 92 -5.07 -1.85 4.89
CA ILE A 92 -5.34 -3.25 4.56
C ILE A 92 -5.86 -3.29 3.13
N VAL A 93 -5.32 -4.23 2.35
CA VAL A 93 -5.67 -4.44 0.96
C VAL A 93 -6.42 -5.75 0.85
N ASP A 94 -7.53 -5.73 0.11
CA ASP A 94 -8.25 -6.92 -0.30
C ASP A 94 -7.41 -7.70 -1.31
N ALA A 95 -7.01 -8.91 -0.92
CA ALA A 95 -6.09 -9.72 -1.70
C ALA A 95 -6.70 -10.15 -3.04
N GLU A 96 -8.00 -10.46 -3.07
CA GLU A 96 -8.66 -10.99 -4.26
C GLU A 96 -8.76 -9.92 -5.35
N ASP A 97 -9.16 -8.70 -4.97
CA ASP A 97 -9.53 -7.68 -5.95
C ASP A 97 -8.44 -6.61 -6.18
N TYR A 98 -7.62 -6.29 -5.18
CA TYR A 98 -6.79 -5.07 -5.21
C TYR A 98 -5.30 -5.30 -5.04
N VAL A 99 -4.84 -6.52 -4.78
CA VAL A 99 -3.40 -6.74 -4.55
C VAL A 99 -2.56 -6.46 -5.79
N MET A 100 -2.96 -6.93 -6.99
CA MET A 100 -2.20 -6.65 -8.23
C MET A 100 -2.27 -5.16 -8.60
N ALA A 101 -3.41 -4.51 -8.37
CA ALA A 101 -3.51 -3.05 -8.49
C ALA A 101 -2.57 -2.33 -7.52
N CYS A 102 -2.38 -2.85 -6.31
CA CYS A 102 -1.42 -2.31 -5.33
C CYS A 102 0.04 -2.48 -5.78
N TYR A 103 0.40 -3.66 -6.32
CA TYR A 103 1.71 -3.89 -6.94
C TYR A 103 1.98 -2.83 -8.01
N HIS A 104 1.08 -2.70 -8.98
CA HIS A 104 1.18 -1.70 -10.05
C HIS A 104 1.26 -0.28 -9.50
N TYR A 105 0.37 0.09 -8.58
CA TYR A 105 0.38 1.42 -7.96
C TYR A 105 1.72 1.71 -7.29
N ILE A 106 2.28 0.78 -6.52
CA ILE A 106 3.56 0.98 -5.83
C ILE A 106 4.69 1.16 -6.83
N GLU A 107 4.85 0.22 -7.76
CA GLU A 107 6.02 0.17 -8.65
C GLU A 107 5.97 1.18 -9.78
N ALA A 108 4.78 1.62 -10.23
CA ALA A 108 4.64 2.69 -11.20
C ALA A 108 4.75 4.10 -10.58
N ASN A 109 5.07 4.24 -9.29
CA ASN A 109 5.23 5.56 -8.65
C ASN A 109 6.32 6.44 -9.31
N PRO A 110 7.50 5.91 -9.69
CA PRO A 110 8.53 6.67 -10.41
C PRO A 110 8.04 7.22 -11.75
N VAL A 111 7.25 6.44 -12.49
CA VAL A 111 6.64 6.85 -13.76
C VAL A 111 5.61 7.96 -13.52
N ARG A 112 4.70 7.78 -12.55
CA ARG A 112 3.71 8.81 -12.20
C ARG A 112 4.33 10.09 -11.65
N ALA A 113 5.54 10.02 -11.10
CA ALA A 113 6.31 11.17 -10.64
C ALA A 113 7.20 11.78 -11.75
N HIS A 114 7.08 11.29 -12.99
CA HIS A 114 7.89 11.70 -14.14
C HIS A 114 9.42 11.59 -13.91
N MET A 115 9.85 10.64 -13.07
CA MET A 115 11.27 10.41 -12.81
C MET A 115 11.92 9.51 -13.87
N VAL A 116 11.12 8.64 -14.49
CA VAL A 116 11.51 7.68 -15.52
C VAL A 116 10.35 7.47 -16.49
N ALA A 117 10.66 6.97 -17.70
CA ALA A 117 9.63 6.66 -18.70
C ALA A 117 8.91 5.35 -18.39
N GLN A 118 9.65 4.32 -17.97
CA GLN A 118 9.11 3.00 -17.66
C GLN A 118 9.47 2.55 -16.24
N ALA A 119 8.66 1.66 -15.66
CA ALA A 119 8.92 1.14 -14.31
C ALA A 119 10.26 0.39 -14.21
N THR A 120 10.69 -0.27 -15.29
CA THR A 120 11.98 -0.98 -15.35
C THR A 120 13.21 -0.07 -15.25
N ASP A 121 13.06 1.21 -15.58
CA ASP A 121 14.16 2.18 -15.56
C ASP A 121 14.47 2.65 -14.14
N TYR A 122 13.64 2.29 -13.14
CA TYR A 122 13.82 2.68 -11.76
C TYR A 122 14.35 1.52 -10.89
N PRO A 123 15.66 1.47 -10.60
CA PRO A 123 16.29 0.33 -9.92
C PRO A 123 15.90 0.22 -8.44
N TRP A 124 15.32 1.27 -7.86
CA TRP A 124 14.96 1.34 -6.45
C TRP A 124 13.50 0.90 -6.21
N SER A 125 13.05 -0.07 -7.00
CA SER A 125 11.74 -0.72 -6.87
C SER A 125 11.86 -2.23 -6.99
N SER A 126 10.79 -2.94 -6.65
CA SER A 126 10.68 -4.39 -6.87
C SER A 126 10.28 -4.77 -8.30
N PHE A 127 10.03 -3.81 -9.20
CA PHE A 127 9.57 -4.10 -10.56
C PHE A 127 10.56 -4.98 -11.33
N GLY A 128 11.86 -4.77 -11.18
CA GLY A 128 12.85 -5.63 -11.83
C GLY A 128 12.73 -7.10 -11.41
N ALA A 129 12.38 -7.38 -10.16
CA ALA A 129 12.17 -8.73 -9.67
C ALA A 129 10.83 -9.31 -10.13
N ASN A 130 9.74 -8.57 -9.94
CA ASN A 130 8.38 -9.02 -10.26
C ASN A 130 8.10 -9.05 -11.78
N GLY A 131 8.61 -8.08 -12.52
CA GLY A 131 8.41 -7.94 -13.96
C GLY A 131 9.45 -8.64 -14.81
N HIS A 132 10.71 -8.77 -14.36
CA HIS A 132 11.80 -9.33 -15.17
C HIS A 132 12.55 -10.50 -14.53
N GLY A 133 12.20 -10.89 -13.30
CA GLY A 133 12.85 -12.01 -12.62
C GLY A 133 14.26 -11.73 -12.13
N PHE A 134 14.65 -10.46 -12.01
CA PHE A 134 15.94 -10.13 -11.42
C PHE A 134 16.01 -10.63 -9.99
N ALA A 135 17.14 -11.23 -9.63
CA ALA A 135 17.34 -11.80 -8.32
C ALA A 135 17.17 -10.73 -7.23
N ASN A 136 16.22 -10.95 -6.32
CA ASN A 136 15.99 -10.07 -5.18
C ASN A 136 15.52 -10.89 -3.99
N SER A 137 16.44 -11.16 -3.06
CA SER A 137 16.16 -11.98 -1.87
C SER A 137 15.19 -11.33 -0.88
N LEU A 138 14.84 -10.05 -1.07
CA LEU A 138 13.84 -9.38 -0.23
C LEU A 138 12.41 -9.77 -0.62
N ILE A 139 12.19 -10.18 -1.87
CA ILE A 139 10.85 -10.38 -2.41
C ILE A 139 10.38 -11.81 -2.16
N THR A 140 9.26 -11.91 -1.45
CA THR A 140 8.44 -13.11 -1.37
C THR A 140 7.25 -12.92 -2.31
N PRO A 141 7.08 -13.73 -3.36
CA PRO A 141 5.91 -13.65 -4.23
C PRO A 141 4.60 -13.82 -3.44
N HIS A 142 3.62 -12.94 -3.67
CA HIS A 142 2.28 -13.12 -3.12
C HIS A 142 1.55 -14.28 -3.84
N GLN A 143 0.56 -14.90 -3.18
CA GLN A 143 -0.23 -15.98 -3.78
C GLN A 143 -0.88 -15.55 -5.10
N VAL A 144 -1.57 -14.41 -5.12
CA VAL A 144 -2.20 -13.87 -6.34
C VAL A 144 -1.20 -13.56 -7.46
N TYR A 145 0.03 -13.13 -7.13
CA TYR A 145 1.08 -13.01 -8.15
C TYR A 145 1.46 -14.39 -8.70
N SER A 146 1.52 -15.40 -7.84
CA SER A 146 1.83 -16.78 -8.22
C SER A 146 0.74 -17.39 -9.12
N GLU A 147 -0.51 -16.96 -8.94
CA GLU A 147 -1.66 -17.37 -9.74
C GLU A 147 -1.71 -16.71 -11.13
N LEU A 148 -0.90 -15.65 -11.37
CA LEU A 148 -0.73 -15.06 -12.71
C LEU A 148 -0.16 -16.05 -13.73
N GLY A 149 0.32 -17.23 -13.35
CA GLY A 149 0.84 -18.20 -14.31
C GLY A 149 1.55 -19.38 -13.68
N ALA A 150 1.47 -20.52 -14.37
CA ALA A 150 2.10 -21.77 -13.92
C ALA A 150 3.65 -21.67 -13.91
N THR A 151 4.23 -20.93 -14.86
CA THR A 151 5.67 -20.73 -14.97
C THR A 151 6.07 -19.32 -14.56
N GLN A 152 7.34 -19.15 -14.19
CA GLN A 152 7.91 -17.84 -13.88
C GLN A 152 7.75 -16.86 -15.05
N ASP A 153 8.07 -17.28 -16.27
CA ASP A 153 7.97 -16.45 -17.46
C ASP A 153 6.53 -16.02 -17.75
N ALA A 154 5.56 -16.93 -17.58
CA ALA A 154 4.14 -16.62 -17.77
C ALA A 154 3.65 -15.58 -16.75
N ARG A 155 4.05 -15.73 -15.48
CA ARG A 155 3.73 -14.74 -14.43
C ARG A 155 4.27 -13.36 -14.77
N GLN A 156 5.54 -13.30 -15.13
CA GLN A 156 6.22 -12.04 -15.47
C GLN A 156 5.63 -11.39 -16.72
N ALA A 157 5.28 -12.18 -17.75
CA ALA A 157 4.63 -11.68 -18.96
C ALA A 157 3.26 -11.06 -18.65
N ARG A 158 2.42 -11.76 -17.89
CA ARG A 158 1.12 -11.22 -17.46
C ARG A 158 1.28 -10.02 -16.53
N TYR A 159 2.28 -10.05 -15.65
CA TYR A 159 2.59 -8.93 -14.76
C TYR A 159 2.98 -7.67 -15.53
N ARG A 160 3.85 -7.78 -16.56
CA ARG A 160 4.21 -6.65 -17.43
C ARG A 160 3.01 -6.13 -18.22
N ALA A 161 2.15 -7.01 -18.72
CA ALA A 161 0.93 -6.59 -19.44
C ALA A 161 0.01 -5.69 -18.58
N LEU A 162 -0.07 -5.93 -17.26
CA LEU A 162 -0.81 -5.05 -16.34
C LEU A 162 -0.24 -3.61 -16.31
N PHE A 163 1.06 -3.43 -16.55
CA PHE A 163 1.68 -2.11 -16.62
C PHE A 163 1.49 -1.44 -17.97
N ASP A 164 1.45 -2.23 -19.04
CA ASP A 164 1.17 -1.74 -20.39
C ASP A 164 -0.28 -1.27 -20.53
N GLU A 165 -1.23 -1.99 -19.92
CA GLU A 165 -2.65 -1.59 -19.83
C GLU A 165 -2.85 -0.35 -18.94
N GLY A 166 -1.97 -0.17 -17.96
CA GLY A 166 -2.06 0.88 -16.96
C GLY A 166 -3.14 0.61 -15.91
N LEU A 167 -3.32 1.57 -15.00
CA LEU A 167 -4.29 1.46 -13.92
C LEU A 167 -5.35 2.56 -14.06
N ALA A 168 -6.63 2.18 -13.99
CA ALA A 168 -7.75 3.12 -14.05
C ALA A 168 -7.63 4.20 -12.96
N GLU A 169 -7.97 5.44 -13.29
CA GLU A 169 -7.78 6.60 -12.40
C GLU A 169 -8.62 6.48 -11.13
N GLU A 170 -9.77 5.80 -11.19
CA GLU A 170 -10.63 5.50 -10.05
C GLU A 170 -9.91 4.59 -9.04
N ILE A 171 -9.17 3.59 -9.53
CA ILE A 171 -8.38 2.68 -8.70
C ILE A 171 -7.17 3.40 -8.13
N ILE A 172 -6.47 4.22 -8.93
CA ILE A 172 -5.37 5.07 -8.46
C ILE A 172 -5.86 5.97 -7.31
N THR A 173 -7.02 6.60 -7.49
CA THR A 173 -7.63 7.48 -6.50
C THR A 173 -8.00 6.72 -5.25
N LEU A 174 -8.65 5.55 -5.37
CA LEU A 174 -8.99 4.68 -4.25
C LEU A 174 -7.75 4.30 -3.44
N LEU A 175 -6.70 3.77 -4.10
CA LEU A 175 -5.47 3.35 -3.43
C LEU A 175 -4.75 4.51 -2.75
N ARG A 176 -4.71 5.68 -3.40
CA ARG A 176 -4.11 6.89 -2.83
C ARG A 176 -4.87 7.37 -1.60
N ASP A 177 -6.20 7.47 -1.67
CA ASP A 177 -7.04 7.95 -0.57
C ASP A 177 -7.00 6.99 0.61
N SER A 178 -7.09 5.69 0.33
CA SER A 178 -6.97 4.65 1.35
C SER A 178 -5.63 4.73 2.05
N ALA A 179 -4.52 4.72 1.30
CA ALA A 179 -3.17 4.76 1.89
C ALA A 179 -2.86 6.07 2.64
N GLN A 180 -3.49 7.20 2.28
CA GLN A 180 -3.30 8.47 2.97
C GLN A 180 -4.09 8.60 4.28
N ARG A 181 -5.24 7.92 4.39
CA ARG A 181 -6.18 8.06 5.51
C ARG A 181 -6.30 6.81 6.37
N GLY A 182 -5.67 5.71 5.97
CA GLY A 182 -5.73 4.42 6.66
C GLY A 182 -7.05 3.68 6.46
N TRP A 183 -7.78 3.98 5.38
CA TRP A 183 -8.98 3.22 5.00
C TRP A 183 -8.59 1.92 4.33
N VAL A 184 -9.54 0.98 4.31
CA VAL A 184 -9.37 -0.32 3.66
C VAL A 184 -9.52 -0.16 2.15
N ALA A 185 -8.54 -0.62 1.40
CA ALA A 185 -8.60 -0.73 -0.06
C ALA A 185 -9.17 -2.11 -0.43
N GLY A 186 -10.47 -2.19 -0.64
CA GLY A 186 -11.15 -3.46 -0.87
C GLY A 186 -12.58 -3.31 -1.36
N SER A 187 -13.19 -4.44 -1.73
CA SER A 187 -14.61 -4.54 -2.08
C SER A 187 -15.52 -4.20 -0.90
N ASP A 188 -16.79 -3.90 -1.15
CA ASP A 188 -17.76 -3.64 -0.08
C ASP A 188 -17.94 -4.86 0.84
N ARG A 189 -17.84 -6.07 0.28
CA ARG A 189 -17.85 -7.32 1.05
C ARG A 189 -16.67 -7.36 2.02
N PHE A 190 -15.46 -7.13 1.52
CA PHE A 190 -14.24 -7.16 2.32
C PHE A 190 -14.24 -6.06 3.39
N ARG A 191 -14.68 -4.84 3.05
CA ARG A 191 -14.83 -3.75 4.01
C ARG A 191 -15.75 -4.14 5.17
N ARG A 192 -16.92 -4.71 4.89
CA ARG A 192 -17.84 -5.19 5.95
C ARG A 192 -17.20 -6.25 6.85
N GLN A 193 -16.40 -7.16 6.27
CA GLN A 193 -15.67 -8.16 7.06
C GLN A 193 -14.62 -7.54 7.97
N ILE A 194 -13.83 -6.58 7.47
CA ILE A 194 -12.80 -5.90 8.27
C ILE A 194 -13.44 -5.00 9.33
N GLU A 195 -14.56 -4.33 9.04
CA GLU A 195 -15.29 -3.53 10.04
C GLU A 195 -15.82 -4.39 11.18
N ALA A 196 -16.39 -5.56 10.87
CA ALA A 196 -16.83 -6.52 11.87
C ALA A 196 -15.66 -7.05 12.72
N ALA A 197 -14.51 -7.34 12.11
CA ALA A 197 -13.34 -7.85 12.81
C ALA A 197 -12.64 -6.80 13.69
N LEU A 198 -12.56 -5.55 13.24
CA LEU A 198 -11.83 -4.48 13.93
C LEU A 198 -12.71 -3.65 14.88
N GLY A 199 -14.03 -3.82 14.84
CA GLY A 199 -14.97 -3.04 15.65
C GLY A 199 -14.91 -1.53 15.39
N ARG A 200 -14.40 -1.12 14.23
CA ARG A 200 -14.20 0.29 13.85
C ARG A 200 -14.51 0.48 12.37
N ARG A 201 -14.97 1.68 12.02
CA ARG A 201 -15.26 2.04 10.63
C ARG A 201 -14.00 1.95 9.76
N VAL A 202 -14.17 1.40 8.57
CA VAL A 202 -13.08 1.10 7.61
C VAL A 202 -13.15 1.92 6.33
N GLU A 203 -14.17 2.75 6.18
CA GLU A 203 -14.42 3.58 5.00
C GLU A 203 -14.68 5.04 5.36
N ARG A 204 -14.53 5.90 4.33
CA ARG A 204 -14.79 7.32 4.43
C ARG A 204 -16.29 7.57 4.63
N PRO A 205 -16.73 8.32 5.65
CA PRO A 205 -18.12 8.76 5.72
C PRO A 205 -18.47 9.61 4.50
N VAL A 206 -19.62 9.31 3.87
CA VAL A 206 -20.22 10.19 2.87
C VAL A 206 -20.47 11.54 3.55
N ARG A 207 -19.82 12.61 3.07
CA ARG A 207 -20.05 13.96 3.61
C ARG A 207 -21.46 14.42 3.20
N GLY A 208 -22.34 14.65 4.17
CA GLY A 208 -23.68 15.21 3.96
C GLY A 208 -24.64 14.89 5.11
N ARG A 209 -25.72 15.69 5.25
CA ARG A 209 -26.80 15.44 6.21
C ARG A 209 -27.46 14.09 5.86
N PRO A 210 -27.72 13.20 6.85
CA PRO A 210 -28.43 11.96 6.59
C PRO A 210 -29.75 12.23 5.87
N ARG A 211 -30.07 11.46 4.83
CA ARG A 211 -31.39 11.54 4.17
C ARG A 211 -32.47 11.32 5.22
N LYS A 212 -33.42 12.26 5.32
CA LYS A 212 -34.60 12.14 6.19
C LYS A 212 -35.34 10.88 5.77
N LYS A 213 -35.50 9.90 6.67
CA LYS A 213 -36.39 8.76 6.42
C LYS A 213 -37.77 9.34 6.10
N GLN A 214 -38.34 9.01 4.95
CA GLN A 214 -39.77 9.24 4.73
C GLN A 214 -40.48 8.28 5.67
N GLU A 215 -41.17 8.83 6.67
CA GLU A 215 -42.16 8.07 7.42
C GLU A 215 -43.24 7.69 6.41
N GLU A 216 -43.43 6.39 6.18
CA GLU A 216 -44.59 5.90 5.45
C GLU A 216 -45.83 6.30 6.26
N GLU A 217 -46.59 7.25 5.73
CA GLU A 217 -47.95 7.51 6.18
C GLU A 217 -48.75 6.22 6.01
N VAL A 218 -49.01 5.54 7.12
CA VAL A 218 -50.04 4.50 7.19
C VAL A 218 -51.38 5.20 6.94
N LYS A 219 -51.83 5.19 5.69
CA LYS A 219 -53.21 5.53 5.35
C LYS A 219 -54.11 4.46 5.94
N VAL A 220 -54.70 4.75 7.09
CA VAL A 220 -55.84 3.98 7.61
C VAL A 220 -57.02 4.32 6.72
N ASP A 221 -57.35 3.42 5.80
CA ASP A 221 -58.55 3.52 4.97
C ASP A 221 -59.77 3.30 5.87
N HIS A 222 -60.61 4.32 5.94
CA HIS A 222 -61.78 4.36 6.82
C HIS A 222 -63.04 4.34 5.95
N GLN A 223 -63.24 3.30 5.15
CA GLN A 223 -64.52 3.09 4.44
C GLN A 223 -64.79 1.62 4.10
N ALA A 224 -65.48 0.92 5.01
CA ALA A 224 -66.48 -0.09 4.65
C ALA A 224 -67.46 -0.28 5.85
N ARG A 225 -68.63 0.35 5.74
CA ARG A 225 -69.85 0.04 6.51
C ARG A 225 -70.74 -0.85 5.62
N LEU A 226 -71.59 -1.68 6.27
CA LEU A 226 -72.73 -2.47 5.73
C LEU A 226 -72.26 -3.79 5.09
N LEU A 227 -72.47 -4.96 5.69
CA LEU A 227 -73.71 -5.60 6.16
C LEU A 227 -73.45 -6.51 7.36
#